data_AF-A0AAV6H999-F1
#
_entry.id   AF-A0AAV6H999-F1
#
_cell.length_a   1.000
_cell.length_b   1.000
_cell.length_c   1.000
_cell.angle_alpha   90.00
_cell.angle_beta   90.00
_cell.angle_gamma   90.00
#
_symmetry.space_group_name_H-M   'P 1'
#
loop_
_entity.id
_entity.type
_entity.pdbx_description
1 polymer ?
#
loop_
_entity_poly.entity_id
_entity_poly.type
_entity_poly.pdbx_seq_one_letter_code
_entity_poly.pdbx_strand_id
1 'polypeptide(L)'
;METSTLPSIGPKDDPRLTLQVENKMKNIFVTQLQETREQKDGDTNLIPVLTESKSRILETGVNTMQRTLVLKKQVELDKLDSKFAHKRQEFQVRKEAQEHKRADLQHKQQQIKDKVAKFEKFVEENELKHRRALKKFQVERRLNNLKHKELMALMKELEMLQTRHEYLKGLVSKHKMFEDYLMKILDVLPESYSGNAADSPVMSILRRHETLSITHQDLVGQLVSLVEELELGQRNLEILKQEHNTHKLMINKELSELQTKWDRATERTKLLEMTTQMHQGQSRDQVEEVGSLLIAVRNLGEQCYLPHYGLLEEIDVLDMIDMIKEHLLGIADMEERVTLLVESDSQCTLHGQKCDNGRMFRNNSLTFIVKLPI
;
A
#
# COMPACT_ATOMS: atom_id res chain seq x y z
N MET A 1 -7.29 19.59 -34.89
CA MET A 1 -8.39 19.93 -35.82
C MET A 1 -9.00 18.60 -36.20
N GLU A 2 -10.28 18.32 -35.99
CA GLU A 2 -11.44 19.21 -35.82
C GLU A 2 -12.26 18.86 -34.57
N THR A 3 -13.01 19.83 -34.03
CA THR A 3 -13.85 19.67 -32.83
C THR A 3 -15.33 19.77 -33.20
N SER A 4 -16.05 18.64 -33.22
CA SER A 4 -17.50 18.63 -33.45
C SER A 4 -18.28 18.83 -32.15
N THR A 5 -19.08 19.90 -32.15
CA THR A 5 -19.71 20.51 -30.98
C THR A 5 -20.93 19.73 -30.46
N LEU A 6 -21.14 19.73 -29.15
CA LEU A 6 -22.42 19.35 -28.52
C LEU A 6 -23.51 20.37 -28.86
N PRO A 7 -24.79 19.97 -29.06
CA PRO A 7 -25.90 20.92 -29.13
C PRO A 7 -26.28 21.40 -27.72
N SER A 8 -26.22 22.71 -27.51
CA SER A 8 -26.80 23.38 -26.35
C SER A 8 -28.32 23.52 -26.52
N ILE A 9 -29.10 23.19 -25.49
CA ILE A 9 -30.54 23.45 -25.45
C ILE A 9 -30.78 24.64 -24.51
N GLY A 10 -30.84 25.83 -25.09
CA GLY A 10 -31.39 27.04 -24.46
C GLY A 10 -32.91 27.12 -24.65
N PRO A 11 -33.63 27.85 -23.79
CA PRO A 11 -35.10 27.87 -23.80
C PRO A 11 -35.64 28.78 -24.91
N LYS A 12 -36.57 28.27 -25.72
CA LYS A 12 -37.47 29.09 -26.55
C LYS A 12 -38.88 28.51 -26.62
N ASP A 13 -39.81 29.43 -26.56
CA ASP A 13 -41.26 29.28 -26.50
C ASP A 13 -41.82 28.37 -27.61
N ASP A 14 -42.53 27.31 -27.19
CA ASP A 14 -43.22 26.39 -28.09
C ASP A 14 -44.74 26.57 -27.91
N PRO A 15 -45.50 27.03 -28.92
CA PRO A 15 -46.91 27.45 -28.80
C PRO A 15 -47.92 26.29 -28.63
N ARG A 16 -47.46 25.17 -28.06
CA ARG A 16 -48.26 23.99 -27.70
C ARG A 16 -48.46 23.85 -26.19
N LEU A 17 -47.91 24.76 -25.38
CA LEU A 17 -48.13 24.88 -23.93
C LEU A 17 -49.25 25.86 -23.56
N THR A 18 -50.26 26.05 -24.43
CA THR A 18 -51.40 26.95 -24.19
C THR A 18 -52.66 26.16 -23.86
N LEU A 19 -52.89 25.92 -22.57
CA LEU A 19 -54.03 25.14 -22.10
C LEU A 19 -55.30 26.03 -22.04
N GLN A 20 -56.13 25.97 -23.07
CA GLN A 20 -57.40 26.72 -23.14
C GLN A 20 -58.41 26.13 -22.14
N VAL A 21 -58.84 26.94 -21.17
CA VAL A 21 -59.87 26.56 -20.20
C VAL A 21 -61.24 26.99 -20.72
N GLU A 22 -61.96 26.08 -21.40
CA GLU A 22 -63.35 26.30 -21.80
C GLU A 22 -64.31 26.15 -20.60
N ASN A 23 -64.77 27.28 -20.06
CA ASN A 23 -65.77 27.31 -18.99
C ASN A 23 -67.20 27.19 -19.56
N LYS A 24 -67.69 25.96 -19.76
CA LYS A 24 -69.01 25.68 -20.36
C LYS A 24 -70.16 25.73 -19.36
N MET A 25 -70.53 26.94 -18.94
CA MET A 25 -71.88 27.19 -18.41
C MET A 25 -72.92 26.97 -19.52
N LYS A 26 -73.81 26.00 -19.35
CA LYS A 26 -75.03 25.86 -20.17
C LYS A 26 -76.21 26.50 -19.45
N ASN A 27 -76.38 27.80 -19.65
CA ASN A 27 -77.68 28.43 -19.44
C ASN A 27 -78.60 28.02 -20.61
N ILE A 28 -79.73 27.37 -20.30
CA ILE A 28 -80.79 27.09 -21.27
C ILE A 28 -81.80 28.25 -21.22
N PHE A 29 -82.28 28.66 -22.38
CA PHE A 29 -82.85 29.97 -22.64
C PHE A 29 -84.33 30.15 -22.27
N VAL A 30 -84.66 31.42 -22.04
CA VAL A 30 -85.89 32.14 -22.45
C VAL A 30 -87.17 32.01 -21.59
N THR A 31 -87.52 33.20 -21.09
CA THR A 31 -88.80 33.71 -20.63
C THR A 31 -89.97 33.54 -21.60
N GLN A 32 -91.14 33.15 -21.08
CA GLN A 32 -92.43 33.71 -21.52
C GLN A 32 -93.32 34.01 -20.29
N LEU A 33 -94.11 35.08 -20.37
CA LEU A 33 -95.08 35.47 -19.34
C LEU A 33 -96.36 34.63 -19.46
N GLN A 34 -97.05 34.41 -18.34
CA GLN A 34 -98.40 34.94 -18.02
C GLN A 34 -99.14 34.01 -17.01
N GLU A 35 -99.69 34.62 -15.96
CA GLU A 35 -100.88 34.27 -15.13
C GLU A 35 -101.46 32.82 -15.15
N THR A 36 -101.90 32.22 -14.04
CA THR A 36 -102.78 32.79 -13.00
C THR A 36 -102.89 31.87 -11.75
N ARG A 37 -103.39 32.42 -10.62
CA ARG A 37 -104.02 31.76 -9.43
C ARG A 37 -103.08 30.98 -8.47
N GLU A 38 -102.88 31.48 -7.24
CA GLU A 38 -103.72 31.30 -6.01
C GLU A 38 -103.51 29.92 -5.35
N GLN A 39 -103.24 29.73 -4.04
CA GLN A 39 -103.54 30.51 -2.81
C GLN A 39 -102.63 30.07 -1.62
N LYS A 40 -102.31 31.01 -0.69
CA LYS A 40 -102.27 30.90 0.81
C LYS A 40 -101.52 29.74 1.54
N ASP A 41 -101.05 29.84 2.79
CA ASP A 41 -101.00 30.91 3.83
C ASP A 41 -99.90 30.59 4.88
N GLY A 42 -99.39 31.60 5.59
CA GLY A 42 -98.68 31.48 6.90
C GLY A 42 -97.27 30.82 6.93
N ASP A 43 -96.39 31.09 7.89
CA ASP A 43 -96.44 32.05 9.02
C ASP A 43 -94.99 32.40 9.44
N THR A 44 -94.71 33.65 9.82
CA THR A 44 -93.35 34.16 10.07
C THR A 44 -93.01 34.24 11.55
N ASN A 45 -92.14 33.36 12.04
CA ASN A 45 -91.58 33.44 13.39
C ASN A 45 -90.13 33.96 13.37
N LEU A 46 -89.93 35.22 13.74
CA LEU A 46 -88.60 35.76 14.08
C LEU A 46 -88.18 35.24 15.45
N ILE A 47 -86.99 34.64 15.55
CA ILE A 47 -86.39 34.21 16.82
C ILE A 47 -85.27 35.21 17.20
N PRO A 48 -85.18 35.67 18.47
CA PRO A 48 -84.22 36.70 18.86
C PRO A 48 -82.76 36.26 18.78
N VAL A 49 -81.86 37.21 18.46
CA VAL A 49 -80.41 36.99 18.47
C VAL A 49 -79.90 37.00 19.92
N LEU A 50 -79.48 35.84 20.41
CA LEU A 50 -78.71 35.71 21.65
C LEU A 50 -77.24 36.07 21.37
N THR A 51 -76.74 37.13 22.02
CA THR A 51 -75.42 37.74 21.78
C THR A 51 -74.28 37.15 22.64
N GLU A 52 -74.40 35.91 23.12
CA GLU A 52 -73.33 35.23 23.86
C GLU A 52 -72.75 34.03 23.10
N SER A 53 -71.49 33.70 23.40
CA SER A 53 -70.84 32.52 22.83
C SER A 53 -71.51 31.24 23.35
N LYS A 54 -71.87 30.34 22.42
CA LYS A 54 -72.62 29.09 22.66
C LYS A 54 -71.93 28.08 23.61
N SER A 55 -70.76 28.42 24.14
CA SER A 55 -70.05 27.69 25.18
C SER A 55 -70.47 28.14 26.58
N ARG A 56 -70.63 29.46 26.82
CA ARG A 56 -70.78 30.04 28.16
C ARG A 56 -72.15 29.82 28.79
N ILE A 57 -73.22 29.87 27.97
CA ILE A 57 -74.61 29.60 28.38
C ILE A 57 -74.78 28.16 28.92
N LEU A 58 -73.94 27.21 28.50
CA LEU A 58 -74.09 25.79 28.83
C LEU A 58 -73.34 25.34 30.10
N GLU A 59 -72.50 26.19 30.68
CA GLU A 59 -71.71 25.87 31.88
C GLU A 59 -72.34 26.38 33.19
N THR A 60 -73.26 27.36 33.13
CA THR A 60 -73.81 28.04 34.31
C THR A 60 -75.31 27.83 34.55
N GLY A 61 -76.01 27.08 33.69
CA GLY A 61 -77.43 26.77 33.83
C GLY A 61 -77.71 25.62 34.80
N VAL A 62 -78.19 25.93 36.01
CA VAL A 62 -78.51 24.93 37.07
C VAL A 62 -79.57 23.89 36.66
N ASN A 63 -80.34 24.13 35.59
CA ASN A 63 -81.36 23.21 35.06
C ASN A 63 -81.20 22.85 33.56
N THR A 64 -80.02 23.03 32.95
CA THR A 64 -79.76 22.39 31.64
C THR A 64 -79.65 20.87 31.82
N MET A 65 -80.76 20.16 31.58
CA MET A 65 -80.85 18.70 31.74
C MET A 65 -79.65 18.00 31.09
N GLN A 66 -79.02 17.09 31.83
CA GLN A 66 -77.86 16.29 31.41
C GLN A 66 -78.03 15.70 30.00
N ARG A 67 -79.25 15.32 29.64
CA ARG A 67 -79.67 14.82 28.32
C ARG A 67 -79.28 15.75 27.15
N THR A 68 -79.39 17.07 27.28
CA THR A 68 -79.05 18.02 26.20
C THR A 68 -77.53 18.20 26.04
N LEU A 69 -76.79 18.16 27.15
CA LEU A 69 -75.32 18.12 27.14
C LEU A 69 -74.81 16.80 26.53
N VAL A 70 -75.43 15.67 26.86
CA VAL A 70 -75.17 14.36 26.25
C VAL A 70 -75.45 14.39 24.75
N LEU A 71 -76.58 14.96 24.30
CA LEU A 71 -76.88 15.11 22.86
C LEU A 71 -75.88 16.02 22.14
N LYS A 72 -75.44 17.13 22.75
CA LYS A 72 -74.38 17.97 22.18
C LYS A 72 -73.05 17.20 22.07
N LYS A 73 -72.70 16.42 23.09
CA LYS A 73 -71.50 15.55 23.07
C LYS A 73 -71.63 14.43 22.04
N GLN A 74 -72.81 13.84 21.85
CA GLN A 74 -73.07 12.89 20.78
C GLN A 74 -72.84 13.53 19.41
N VAL A 75 -73.41 14.71 19.15
CA VAL A 75 -73.19 15.44 17.88
C VAL A 75 -71.73 15.89 17.69
N GLU A 76 -71.00 16.17 18.76
CA GLU A 76 -69.55 16.41 18.71
C GLU A 76 -68.76 15.13 18.38
N LEU A 77 -69.15 13.97 18.94
CA LEU A 77 -68.60 12.66 18.63
C LEU A 77 -68.90 12.24 17.19
N ASP A 78 -70.14 12.31 16.72
CA ASP A 78 -70.53 11.96 15.35
C ASP A 78 -69.74 12.81 14.31
N LYS A 79 -69.49 14.09 14.63
CA LYS A 79 -68.65 14.99 13.81
C LYS A 79 -67.16 14.63 13.88
N LEU A 80 -66.67 14.12 15.00
CA LEU A 80 -65.30 13.60 15.11
C LEU A 80 -65.16 12.28 14.36
N ASP A 81 -66.12 11.37 14.48
CA ASP A 81 -66.15 10.08 13.78
C ASP A 81 -66.25 10.26 12.27
N SER A 82 -67.07 11.20 11.79
CA SER A 82 -67.08 11.62 10.37
C SER A 82 -65.70 12.10 9.89
N LYS A 83 -64.99 12.92 10.70
CA LYS A 83 -63.62 13.37 10.39
C LYS A 83 -62.59 12.23 10.46
N PHE A 84 -62.74 11.29 11.39
CA PHE A 84 -61.88 10.11 11.49
C PHE A 84 -62.11 9.15 10.31
N ALA A 85 -63.35 8.93 9.89
CA ALA A 85 -63.70 8.15 8.71
C ALA A 85 -63.11 8.77 7.43
N HIS A 86 -63.27 10.09 7.25
CA HIS A 86 -62.66 10.79 6.12
C HIS A 86 -61.13 10.68 6.11
N LYS A 87 -60.46 10.92 7.24
CA LYS A 87 -59.01 10.72 7.35
C LYS A 87 -58.59 9.27 7.09
N ARG A 88 -59.33 8.27 7.59
CA ARG A 88 -59.07 6.84 7.30
C ARG A 88 -59.14 6.56 5.80
N GLN A 89 -60.13 7.12 5.10
CA GLN A 89 -60.25 7.00 3.65
C GLN A 89 -59.07 7.68 2.92
N GLU A 90 -58.67 8.90 3.31
CA GLU A 90 -57.48 9.57 2.77
C GLU A 90 -56.20 8.74 2.98
N PHE A 91 -56.01 8.17 4.18
CA PHE A 91 -54.87 7.31 4.48
C PHE A 91 -54.88 6.02 3.65
N GLN A 92 -56.05 5.41 3.45
CA GLN A 92 -56.20 4.21 2.62
C GLN A 92 -55.84 4.50 1.15
N VAL A 93 -56.37 5.59 0.57
CA VAL A 93 -56.02 6.01 -0.80
C VAL A 93 -54.53 6.33 -0.93
N ARG A 94 -53.92 6.99 0.07
CA ARG A 94 -52.47 7.27 0.08
C ARG A 94 -51.65 5.98 0.19
N LYS A 95 -52.09 5.00 0.99
CA LYS A 95 -51.46 3.69 1.13
C LYS A 95 -51.49 2.92 -0.20
N GLU A 96 -52.66 2.84 -0.84
CA GLU A 96 -52.83 2.20 -2.16
C GLU A 96 -51.98 2.89 -3.24
N ALA A 97 -51.97 4.22 -3.28
CA ALA A 97 -51.12 4.97 -4.21
C ALA A 97 -49.62 4.78 -3.95
N GLN A 98 -49.20 4.58 -2.70
CA GLN A 98 -47.82 4.26 -2.33
C GLN A 98 -47.46 2.81 -2.71
N GLU A 99 -48.40 1.87 -2.56
CA GLU A 99 -48.25 0.46 -2.94
C GLU A 99 -48.12 0.31 -4.47
N HIS A 100 -48.96 1.01 -5.25
CA HIS A 100 -48.83 1.07 -6.70
C HIS A 100 -47.47 1.64 -7.13
N LYS A 101 -47.05 2.78 -6.55
CA LYS A 101 -45.73 3.38 -6.82
C LYS A 101 -44.57 2.44 -6.47
N ARG A 102 -44.71 1.65 -5.40
CA ARG A 102 -43.71 0.64 -4.99
C ARG A 102 -43.64 -0.50 -6.00
N ALA A 103 -44.78 -0.99 -6.49
CA ALA A 103 -44.86 -2.01 -7.54
C ALA A 103 -44.25 -1.51 -8.86
N ASP A 104 -44.57 -0.28 -9.28
CA ASP A 104 -44.00 0.35 -10.49
C ASP A 104 -42.47 0.48 -10.40
N LEU A 105 -41.96 0.93 -9.25
CA LEU A 105 -40.51 1.07 -9.02
C LEU A 105 -39.82 -0.29 -9.02
N GLN A 106 -40.42 -1.31 -8.38
CA GLN A 106 -39.90 -2.67 -8.38
C GLN A 106 -39.89 -3.27 -9.80
N HIS A 107 -40.94 -3.05 -10.59
CA HIS A 107 -40.98 -3.50 -11.99
C HIS A 107 -39.91 -2.79 -12.83
N LYS A 108 -39.77 -1.47 -12.72
CA LYS A 108 -38.71 -0.69 -13.41
C LYS A 108 -37.31 -1.15 -13.00
N GLN A 109 -37.09 -1.42 -11.70
CA GLN A 109 -35.83 -1.97 -11.21
C GLN A 109 -35.53 -3.34 -11.82
N GLN A 110 -36.53 -4.22 -11.94
CA GLN A 110 -36.35 -5.52 -12.60
C GLN A 110 -36.06 -5.35 -14.10
N GLN A 111 -36.78 -4.47 -14.81
CA GLN A 111 -36.48 -4.18 -16.22
C GLN A 111 -35.06 -3.65 -16.43
N ILE A 112 -34.52 -2.86 -15.49
CA ILE A 112 -33.14 -2.39 -15.52
C ILE A 112 -32.17 -3.56 -15.31
N LYS A 113 -32.40 -4.42 -14.31
CA LYS A 113 -31.59 -5.64 -14.08
C LYS A 113 -31.58 -6.56 -15.31
N ASP A 114 -32.74 -6.79 -15.92
CA ASP A 114 -32.87 -7.64 -17.11
C ASP A 114 -32.16 -7.03 -18.34
N LYS A 115 -32.13 -5.70 -18.47
CA LYS A 115 -31.35 -5.00 -19.50
C LYS A 115 -29.85 -5.08 -19.24
N VAL A 116 -29.41 -4.84 -18.00
CA VAL A 116 -28.00 -4.97 -17.59
C VAL A 116 -27.49 -6.39 -17.88
N ALA A 117 -28.22 -7.43 -17.44
CA ALA A 117 -27.85 -8.82 -17.69
C ALA A 117 -27.81 -9.19 -19.19
N LYS A 118 -28.59 -8.52 -20.06
CA LYS A 118 -28.51 -8.66 -21.52
C LYS A 118 -27.28 -7.95 -22.10
N PHE A 119 -26.96 -6.76 -21.61
CA PHE A 119 -25.76 -6.02 -22.03
C PHE A 119 -24.47 -6.72 -21.58
N GLU A 120 -24.41 -7.23 -20.35
CA GLU A 120 -23.27 -8.02 -19.84
C GLU A 120 -23.01 -9.24 -20.73
N LYS A 121 -24.04 -10.03 -21.05
CA LYS A 121 -23.95 -11.16 -21.99
C LYS A 121 -23.50 -10.74 -23.39
N PHE A 122 -24.02 -9.62 -23.90
CA PHE A 122 -23.61 -9.10 -25.21
C PHE A 122 -22.14 -8.67 -25.23
N VAL A 123 -21.66 -8.01 -24.17
CA VAL A 123 -20.25 -7.63 -24.00
C VAL A 123 -19.37 -8.87 -23.92
N GLU A 124 -19.74 -9.87 -23.10
CA GLU A 124 -18.97 -11.12 -22.98
C GLU A 124 -18.88 -11.88 -24.33
N GLU A 125 -20.01 -12.00 -25.05
CA GLU A 125 -20.03 -12.57 -26.39
C GLU A 125 -19.19 -11.79 -27.40
N ASN A 126 -19.23 -10.46 -27.34
CA ASN A 126 -18.47 -9.57 -28.22
C ASN A 126 -16.96 -9.70 -27.95
N GLU A 127 -16.54 -9.66 -26.68
CA GLU A 127 -15.17 -9.93 -26.26
C GLU A 127 -14.72 -11.35 -26.65
N LEU A 128 -15.60 -12.34 -26.58
CA LEU A 128 -15.30 -13.70 -27.03
C LEU A 128 -15.11 -13.77 -28.55
N LYS A 129 -15.92 -13.04 -29.33
CA LYS A 129 -15.75 -12.88 -30.79
C LYS A 129 -14.43 -12.18 -31.11
N HIS A 130 -14.09 -11.09 -30.42
CA HIS A 130 -12.79 -10.41 -30.57
C HIS A 130 -11.61 -11.32 -30.20
N ARG A 131 -11.66 -12.02 -29.05
CA ARG A 131 -10.62 -12.97 -28.64
C ARG A 131 -10.43 -14.11 -29.65
N ARG A 132 -11.53 -14.64 -30.21
CA ARG A 132 -11.48 -15.67 -31.28
C ARG A 132 -10.87 -15.13 -32.57
N ALA A 133 -11.29 -13.96 -33.03
CA ALA A 133 -10.75 -13.31 -34.23
C ALA A 133 -9.26 -12.98 -34.08
N LEU A 134 -8.85 -12.41 -32.93
CA LEU A 134 -7.45 -12.11 -32.64
C LEU A 134 -6.58 -13.38 -32.59
N LYS A 135 -7.06 -14.45 -31.94
CA LYS A 135 -6.35 -15.75 -31.94
C LYS A 135 -6.20 -16.31 -33.36
N LYS A 136 -7.26 -16.28 -34.18
CA LYS A 136 -7.20 -16.74 -35.58
C LYS A 136 -6.17 -15.92 -36.38
N PHE A 137 -6.23 -14.59 -36.30
CA PHE A 137 -5.27 -13.70 -36.96
C PHE A 137 -3.82 -13.95 -36.51
N GLN A 138 -3.59 -14.16 -35.21
CA GLN A 138 -2.25 -14.48 -34.70
C GLN A 138 -1.71 -15.82 -35.22
N VAL A 139 -2.56 -16.86 -35.28
CA VAL A 139 -2.18 -18.18 -35.85
C VAL A 139 -1.90 -18.05 -37.34
N GLU A 140 -2.76 -17.37 -38.09
CA GLU A 140 -2.63 -17.18 -39.53
C GLU A 140 -1.39 -16.34 -39.88
N ARG A 141 -1.10 -15.28 -39.12
CA ARG A 141 0.13 -14.49 -39.25
C ARG A 141 1.38 -15.30 -38.93
N ARG A 142 1.36 -16.17 -37.91
CA ARG A 142 2.48 -17.08 -37.61
C ARG A 142 2.71 -18.09 -38.74
N LEU A 143 1.64 -18.70 -39.26
CA LEU A 143 1.71 -19.64 -40.37
C LEU A 143 2.23 -18.97 -41.65
N ASN A 144 1.77 -17.76 -41.97
CA ASN A 144 2.25 -16.99 -43.11
C ASN A 144 3.75 -16.64 -42.95
N ASN A 145 4.17 -16.19 -41.77
CA ASN A 145 5.59 -15.95 -41.49
C ASN A 145 6.47 -17.21 -41.63
N LEU A 146 5.96 -18.40 -41.25
CA LEU A 146 6.69 -19.67 -41.45
C LEU A 146 6.80 -20.00 -42.95
N LYS A 147 5.69 -20.00 -43.68
CA LYS A 147 5.66 -20.22 -45.14
C LYS A 147 6.53 -19.24 -45.92
N HIS A 148 6.59 -17.98 -45.48
CA HIS A 148 7.46 -16.97 -46.11
C HIS A 148 8.94 -17.26 -45.87
N LYS A 149 9.32 -17.74 -44.67
CA LYS A 149 10.69 -18.20 -44.39
C LYS A 149 11.06 -19.44 -45.20
N GLU A 150 10.16 -20.42 -45.29
CA GLU A 150 10.32 -21.61 -46.12
C GLU A 150 10.51 -21.23 -47.59
N LEU A 151 9.66 -20.33 -48.12
CA LEU A 151 9.77 -19.82 -49.48
C LEU A 151 11.11 -19.11 -49.74
N MET A 152 11.57 -18.26 -48.82
CA MET A 152 12.89 -17.60 -48.92
C MET A 152 14.05 -18.60 -48.87
N ALA A 153 13.96 -19.65 -48.05
CA ALA A 153 14.95 -20.72 -48.01
C ALA A 153 15.01 -21.50 -49.34
N LEU A 154 13.84 -21.94 -49.85
CA LEU A 154 13.74 -22.64 -51.14
C LEU A 154 14.20 -21.77 -52.32
N MET A 155 13.91 -20.46 -52.31
CA MET A 155 14.42 -19.55 -53.35
C MET A 155 15.96 -19.47 -53.33
N LYS A 156 16.57 -19.40 -52.14
CA LYS A 156 18.03 -19.41 -52.00
C LYS A 156 18.64 -20.74 -52.44
N GLU A 157 18.02 -21.87 -52.09
CA GLU A 157 18.45 -23.19 -52.58
C GLU A 157 18.40 -23.28 -54.10
N LEU A 158 17.30 -22.80 -54.71
CA LEU A 158 17.12 -22.77 -56.16
C LEU A 158 18.18 -21.90 -56.84
N GLU A 159 18.48 -20.71 -56.31
CA GLU A 159 19.54 -19.82 -56.80
C GLU A 159 20.93 -20.48 -56.70
N MET A 160 21.24 -21.15 -55.59
CA MET A 160 22.49 -21.91 -55.43
C MET A 160 22.60 -23.06 -56.43
N LEU A 161 21.51 -23.82 -56.66
CA LEU A 161 21.48 -24.89 -57.66
C LEU A 161 21.60 -24.36 -59.09
N GLN A 162 20.95 -23.24 -59.43
CA GLN A 162 21.09 -22.60 -60.74
C GLN A 162 22.53 -22.14 -60.99
N THR A 163 23.12 -21.43 -60.03
CA THR A 163 24.53 -20.98 -60.11
C THR A 163 25.47 -22.18 -60.28
N ARG A 164 25.24 -23.28 -59.54
CA ARG A 164 26.01 -24.52 -59.68
C ARG A 164 25.81 -25.19 -61.04
N HIS A 165 24.59 -25.21 -61.56
CA HIS A 165 24.28 -25.75 -62.89
C HIS A 165 24.99 -24.95 -63.99
N GLU A 166 24.94 -23.63 -63.96
CA GLU A 166 25.63 -22.76 -64.92
C GLU A 166 27.15 -22.93 -64.85
N TYR A 167 27.71 -22.99 -63.65
CA TYR A 167 29.13 -23.29 -63.44
C TYR A 167 29.52 -24.66 -64.06
N LEU A 168 28.75 -25.72 -63.79
CA LEU A 168 29.00 -27.05 -64.32
C LEU A 168 28.84 -27.10 -65.85
N LYS A 169 27.82 -26.42 -66.41
CA LYS A 169 27.62 -26.29 -67.85
C LYS A 169 28.79 -25.57 -68.52
N GLY A 170 29.30 -24.51 -67.91
CA GLY A 170 30.52 -23.82 -68.35
C GLY A 170 31.76 -24.71 -68.24
N LEU A 171 31.87 -25.51 -67.18
CA LEU A 171 32.98 -26.46 -66.99
C LEU A 171 32.95 -27.57 -68.05
N VAL A 172 31.80 -28.18 -68.33
CA VAL A 172 31.60 -29.17 -69.40
C VAL A 172 31.94 -28.55 -70.77
N SER A 173 31.45 -27.35 -71.06
CA SER A 173 31.78 -26.66 -72.32
C SER A 173 33.27 -26.37 -72.48
N LYS A 174 34.00 -26.12 -71.39
CA LYS A 174 35.47 -25.97 -71.40
C LYS A 174 36.16 -27.31 -71.61
N HIS A 175 35.69 -28.39 -70.98
CA HIS A 175 36.35 -29.70 -71.07
C HIS A 175 36.02 -30.46 -72.35
N LYS A 176 34.94 -30.09 -73.05
CA LYS A 176 34.57 -30.68 -74.35
C LYS A 176 35.71 -30.62 -75.37
N MET A 177 36.54 -29.57 -75.37
CA MET A 177 37.71 -29.51 -76.28
C MET A 177 38.73 -30.62 -76.02
N PHE A 178 38.85 -31.09 -74.76
CA PHE A 178 39.70 -32.22 -74.40
C PHE A 178 39.04 -33.55 -74.74
N GLU A 179 37.72 -33.67 -74.58
CA GLU A 179 36.94 -34.83 -75.06
C GLU A 179 37.10 -34.99 -76.59
N ASP A 180 36.79 -33.95 -77.37
CA ASP A 180 36.91 -33.93 -78.83
C ASP A 180 38.36 -34.19 -79.29
N TYR A 181 39.36 -33.82 -78.49
CA TYR A 181 40.78 -34.09 -78.77
C TYR A 181 41.19 -35.52 -78.42
N LEU A 182 40.75 -36.05 -77.27
CA LEU A 182 41.02 -37.43 -76.85
C LEU A 182 40.36 -38.43 -77.80
N MET A 183 39.14 -38.16 -78.27
CA MET A 183 38.48 -38.96 -79.30
C MET A 183 39.33 -39.03 -80.59
N LYS A 184 39.85 -37.90 -81.06
CA LYS A 184 40.76 -37.86 -82.23
C LYS A 184 42.10 -38.55 -81.98
N ILE A 185 42.60 -38.57 -80.75
CA ILE A 185 43.80 -39.36 -80.41
C ILE A 185 43.48 -40.84 -80.49
N LEU A 186 42.34 -41.29 -79.94
CA LEU A 186 41.93 -42.70 -79.98
C LEU A 186 41.84 -43.23 -81.42
N ASP A 187 41.33 -42.43 -82.36
CA ASP A 187 41.29 -42.77 -83.79
C ASP A 187 42.68 -42.96 -84.45
N VAL A 188 43.75 -42.42 -83.85
CA VAL A 188 45.13 -42.44 -84.36
C VAL A 188 46.04 -43.34 -83.51
N LEU A 189 45.56 -43.84 -82.37
CA LEU A 189 46.36 -44.50 -81.36
C LEU A 189 46.69 -45.94 -81.79
N PRO A 190 47.97 -46.37 -81.77
CA PRO A 190 48.33 -47.76 -82.09
C PRO A 190 47.67 -48.77 -81.13
N GLU A 191 47.30 -49.93 -81.66
CA GLU A 191 46.57 -50.98 -80.94
C GLU A 191 47.23 -51.43 -79.62
N SER A 192 48.56 -51.28 -79.52
CA SER A 192 49.35 -51.53 -78.31
C SER A 192 49.00 -50.65 -77.11
N TYR A 193 48.31 -49.52 -77.33
CA TYR A 193 47.77 -48.64 -76.28
C TYR A 193 46.23 -48.66 -76.22
N SER A 194 45.57 -49.09 -77.30
CA SER A 194 44.10 -49.22 -77.41
C SER A 194 43.53 -50.37 -76.58
N GLY A 195 44.35 -51.39 -76.28
CA GLY A 195 43.91 -52.55 -75.52
C GLY A 195 43.45 -52.20 -74.09
N ASN A 196 42.25 -52.69 -73.72
CA ASN A 196 41.72 -52.72 -72.35
C ASN A 196 42.52 -53.62 -71.37
N ALA A 197 43.82 -53.81 -71.62
CA ALA A 197 44.71 -54.60 -70.78
C ALA A 197 45.07 -53.81 -69.52
N ALA A 198 45.08 -54.50 -68.37
CA ALA A 198 45.46 -53.91 -67.09
C ALA A 198 46.88 -53.31 -67.06
N ASP A 199 47.72 -53.71 -68.03
CA ASP A 199 49.13 -53.35 -68.17
C ASP A 199 49.37 -52.14 -69.09
N SER A 200 48.32 -51.50 -69.62
CA SER A 200 48.46 -50.25 -70.38
C SER A 200 49.10 -49.16 -69.51
N PRO A 201 50.14 -48.43 -69.98
CA PRO A 201 50.81 -47.39 -69.21
C PRO A 201 49.89 -46.20 -68.88
N VAL A 202 48.78 -46.04 -69.59
CA VAL A 202 47.72 -45.07 -69.24
C VAL A 202 46.95 -45.53 -68.00
N MET A 203 46.66 -46.83 -67.89
CA MET A 203 45.92 -47.40 -66.77
C MET A 203 46.73 -47.37 -65.46
N SER A 204 48.06 -47.53 -65.53
CA SER A 204 48.92 -47.41 -64.34
C SER A 204 48.98 -45.96 -63.80
N ILE A 205 48.97 -44.96 -64.67
CA ILE A 205 48.85 -43.54 -64.29
C ILE A 205 47.47 -43.27 -63.67
N LEU A 206 46.39 -43.79 -64.28
CA LEU A 206 45.03 -43.63 -63.76
C LEU A 206 44.86 -44.25 -62.38
N ARG A 207 45.32 -45.49 -62.17
CA ARG A 207 45.32 -46.17 -60.86
C ARG A 207 46.13 -45.43 -59.80
N ARG A 208 47.27 -44.83 -60.19
CA ARG A 208 48.07 -43.99 -59.29
C ARG A 208 47.32 -42.71 -58.89
N HIS A 209 46.67 -42.05 -59.85
CA HIS A 209 45.83 -40.88 -59.57
C HIS A 209 44.64 -41.23 -58.68
N GLU A 210 43.94 -42.34 -58.96
CA GLU A 210 42.85 -42.87 -58.14
C GLU A 210 43.30 -43.14 -56.70
N THR A 211 44.42 -43.84 -56.53
CA THR A 211 45.02 -44.10 -55.21
C THR A 211 45.37 -42.80 -54.48
N LEU A 212 45.98 -41.83 -55.16
CA LEU A 212 46.30 -40.52 -54.57
C LEU A 212 45.04 -39.70 -54.24
N SER A 213 43.98 -39.80 -55.03
CA SER A 213 42.70 -39.16 -54.77
C SER A 213 42.01 -39.76 -53.54
N ILE A 214 42.07 -41.08 -53.38
CA ILE A 214 41.54 -41.77 -52.19
C ILE A 214 42.32 -41.34 -50.95
N THR A 215 43.66 -41.44 -50.97
CA THR A 215 44.46 -41.02 -49.80
C THR A 215 44.33 -39.53 -49.48
N HIS A 216 44.11 -38.67 -50.48
CA HIS A 216 43.79 -37.27 -50.24
C HIS A 216 42.42 -37.08 -49.56
N GLN A 217 41.38 -37.80 -50.00
CA GLN A 217 40.06 -37.77 -49.37
C GLN A 217 40.11 -38.30 -47.93
N ASP A 218 40.85 -39.39 -47.69
CA ASP A 218 41.05 -39.94 -46.34
C ASP A 218 41.75 -38.94 -45.41
N LEU A 219 42.82 -38.28 -45.88
CA LEU A 219 43.54 -37.25 -45.14
C LEU A 219 42.67 -36.01 -44.85
N VAL A 220 41.82 -35.61 -45.81
CA VAL A 220 40.84 -34.51 -45.60
C VAL A 220 39.79 -34.93 -44.57
N GLY A 221 39.29 -36.17 -44.62
CA GLY A 221 38.36 -36.71 -43.62
C GLY A 221 38.95 -36.74 -42.21
N GLN A 222 40.20 -37.21 -42.07
CA GLN A 222 40.94 -37.19 -40.80
C GLN A 222 41.17 -35.76 -40.28
N LEU A 223 41.44 -34.80 -41.17
CA LEU A 223 41.59 -33.40 -40.78
C LEU A 223 40.28 -32.82 -40.27
N VAL A 224 39.14 -33.14 -40.91
CA VAL A 224 37.81 -32.72 -40.44
C VAL A 224 37.51 -33.30 -39.06
N SER A 225 37.71 -34.61 -38.84
CA SER A 225 37.46 -35.20 -37.52
C SER A 225 38.37 -34.62 -36.43
N LEU A 226 39.64 -34.34 -36.74
CA LEU A 226 40.57 -33.69 -35.81
C LEU A 226 40.14 -32.26 -35.44
N VAL A 227 39.57 -31.52 -36.40
CA VAL A 227 38.99 -30.19 -36.15
C VAL A 227 37.74 -30.29 -35.28
N GLU A 228 36.85 -31.25 -35.53
CA GLU A 228 35.66 -31.48 -34.70
C GLU A 228 36.01 -31.87 -33.25
N GLU A 229 37.03 -32.72 -33.07
CA GLU A 229 37.58 -33.07 -31.74
C GLU A 229 38.18 -31.85 -31.03
N LEU A 230 38.92 -31.01 -31.76
CA LEU A 230 39.51 -29.77 -31.23
C LEU A 230 38.42 -28.77 -30.82
N GLU A 231 37.38 -28.56 -31.64
CA GLU A 231 36.23 -27.71 -31.31
C GLU A 231 35.43 -28.25 -30.12
N LEU A 232 35.31 -29.57 -29.98
CA LEU A 232 34.69 -30.21 -28.81
C LEU A 232 35.55 -30.00 -27.55
N GLY A 233 36.86 -30.16 -27.65
CA GLY A 233 37.81 -29.88 -26.57
C GLY A 233 37.78 -28.41 -26.13
N GLN A 234 37.72 -27.47 -27.08
CA GLN A 234 37.57 -26.04 -26.78
C GLN A 234 36.25 -25.72 -26.08
N ARG A 235 35.13 -26.29 -26.53
CA ARG A 235 33.82 -26.12 -25.87
C ARG A 235 33.83 -26.67 -24.43
N ASN A 236 34.39 -27.86 -24.22
CA ASN A 236 34.51 -28.45 -22.89
C ASN A 236 35.39 -27.60 -21.95
N LEU A 237 36.50 -27.06 -22.47
CA LEU A 237 37.37 -26.15 -21.72
C LEU A 237 36.64 -24.86 -21.33
N GLU A 238 35.81 -24.30 -22.22
CA GLU A 238 35.06 -23.08 -21.93
C GLU A 238 33.93 -23.31 -20.91
N ILE A 239 33.23 -24.44 -20.99
CA ILE A 239 32.27 -24.88 -19.96
C ILE A 239 32.97 -25.00 -18.60
N LEU A 240 34.12 -25.69 -18.54
CA LEU A 240 34.87 -25.88 -17.28
C LEU A 240 35.38 -24.55 -16.70
N LYS A 241 35.82 -23.60 -17.54
CA LYS A 241 36.14 -22.22 -17.09
C LYS A 241 34.92 -21.49 -16.54
N GLN A 242 33.77 -21.63 -17.20
CA GLN A 242 32.52 -21.01 -16.75
C GLN A 242 32.09 -21.58 -15.39
N GLU A 243 32.13 -22.89 -15.21
CA GLU A 243 31.86 -23.58 -13.94
C GLU A 243 32.85 -23.18 -12.84
N HIS A 244 34.15 -23.07 -13.15
CA HIS A 244 35.13 -22.58 -12.19
C HIS A 244 34.87 -21.13 -11.78
N ASN A 245 34.50 -20.26 -12.73
CA ASN A 245 34.16 -18.87 -12.46
C ASN A 245 32.89 -18.73 -11.62
N THR A 246 31.84 -19.53 -11.89
CA THR A 246 30.63 -19.51 -11.05
C THR A 246 30.91 -20.06 -9.65
N HIS A 247 31.71 -21.12 -9.52
CA HIS A 247 32.14 -21.63 -8.22
C HIS A 247 32.95 -20.61 -7.41
N LYS A 248 33.88 -19.89 -8.06
CA LYS A 248 34.62 -18.78 -7.44
C LYS A 248 33.71 -17.65 -6.97
N LEU A 249 32.66 -17.32 -7.73
CA LEU A 249 31.65 -16.34 -7.33
C LEU A 249 30.81 -16.83 -6.13
N MET A 250 30.47 -18.13 -6.06
CA MET A 250 29.79 -18.71 -4.91
C MET A 250 30.65 -18.64 -3.64
N ILE A 251 31.92 -19.06 -3.71
CA ILE A 251 32.86 -18.95 -2.56
C ILE A 251 33.02 -17.49 -2.11
N ASN A 252 33.18 -16.54 -3.04
CA ASN A 252 33.27 -15.12 -2.70
C ASN A 252 31.99 -14.59 -2.02
N LYS A 253 30.81 -15.08 -2.42
CA LYS A 253 29.53 -14.75 -1.75
C LYS A 253 29.50 -15.32 -0.33
N GLU A 254 29.85 -16.59 -0.15
CA GLU A 254 29.91 -17.24 1.17
C GLU A 254 30.91 -16.55 2.11
N LEU A 255 32.08 -16.16 1.59
CA LEU A 255 33.09 -15.40 2.32
C LEU A 255 32.56 -14.03 2.73
N SER A 256 31.85 -13.33 1.83
CA SER A 256 31.20 -12.05 2.14
C SER A 256 30.12 -12.22 3.22
N GLU A 257 29.29 -13.26 3.13
CA GLU A 257 28.27 -13.57 4.15
C GLU A 257 28.91 -13.87 5.52
N LEU A 258 29.98 -14.66 5.56
CA LEU A 258 30.76 -14.96 6.76
C LEU A 258 31.41 -13.70 7.35
N GLN A 259 32.00 -12.85 6.52
CA GLN A 259 32.57 -11.57 6.94
C GLN A 259 31.49 -10.69 7.59
N THR A 260 30.32 -10.51 6.97
CA THR A 260 29.25 -9.72 7.61
C THR A 260 28.71 -10.33 8.90
N LYS A 261 28.74 -11.67 9.04
CA LYS A 261 28.38 -12.36 10.31
C LYS A 261 29.42 -12.06 11.39
N TRP A 262 30.70 -12.10 11.04
CA TRP A 262 31.81 -11.74 11.93
C TRP A 262 31.76 -10.26 12.34
N ASP A 263 31.58 -9.34 11.39
CA ASP A 263 31.45 -7.90 11.66
C ASP A 263 30.29 -7.61 12.65
N ARG A 264 29.12 -8.22 12.43
CA ARG A 264 27.97 -8.11 13.34
C ARG A 264 28.23 -8.67 14.74
N ALA A 265 28.97 -9.79 14.84
CA ALA A 265 29.34 -10.37 16.12
C ALA A 265 30.33 -9.47 16.87
N THR A 266 31.39 -9.03 16.18
CA THR A 266 32.41 -8.12 16.70
C THR A 266 31.80 -6.80 17.20
N GLU A 267 30.88 -6.21 16.44
CA GLU A 267 30.20 -4.97 16.87
C GLU A 267 29.30 -5.19 18.08
N ARG A 268 28.59 -6.32 18.14
CA ARG A 268 27.78 -6.69 19.32
C ARG A 268 28.65 -6.91 20.55
N THR A 269 29.83 -7.50 20.41
CA THR A 269 30.80 -7.65 21.53
C THR A 269 31.26 -6.29 22.04
N LYS A 270 31.70 -5.37 21.16
CA LYS A 270 32.10 -4.01 21.57
C LYS A 270 31.01 -3.26 22.33
N LEU A 271 29.76 -3.36 21.86
CA LEU A 271 28.62 -2.73 22.53
C LEU A 271 28.42 -3.28 23.95
N LEU A 272 28.52 -4.61 24.13
CA LEU A 272 28.43 -5.25 25.44
C LEU A 272 29.62 -4.92 26.34
N GLU A 273 30.83 -4.84 25.81
CA GLU A 273 32.03 -4.38 26.53
C GLU A 273 31.85 -2.94 27.02
N MET A 274 31.41 -2.02 26.15
CA MET A 274 31.12 -0.63 26.51
C MET A 274 30.04 -0.52 27.59
N THR A 275 28.94 -1.26 27.47
CA THR A 275 27.87 -1.28 28.50
C THR A 275 28.37 -1.86 29.83
N THR A 276 29.19 -2.91 29.79
CA THR A 276 29.79 -3.50 30.99
C THR A 276 30.76 -2.53 31.66
N GLN A 277 31.59 -1.82 30.89
CA GLN A 277 32.51 -0.81 31.39
C GLN A 277 31.77 0.38 32.01
N MET A 278 30.64 0.81 31.42
CA MET A 278 29.78 1.85 32.00
C MET A 278 29.20 1.42 33.36
N HIS A 279 28.68 0.19 33.46
CA HIS A 279 28.16 -0.34 34.72
C HIS A 279 29.26 -0.57 35.78
N GLN A 280 30.47 -0.98 35.38
CA GLN A 280 31.62 -1.05 36.28
C GLN A 280 32.04 0.32 36.80
N GLY A 281 31.99 1.36 35.94
CA GLY A 281 32.18 2.76 36.35
C GLY A 281 31.15 3.15 37.41
N GLN A 282 29.85 3.06 37.09
CA GLN A 282 28.75 3.36 38.01
C GLN A 282 28.87 2.61 39.35
N SER A 283 29.23 1.32 39.32
CA SER A 283 29.40 0.51 40.52
C SER A 283 30.61 0.96 41.34
N ARG A 284 31.72 1.33 40.71
CA ARG A 284 32.90 1.86 41.41
C ARG A 284 32.59 3.21 42.05
N ASP A 285 31.92 4.10 41.32
CA ASP A 285 31.56 5.43 41.80
C ASP A 285 30.59 5.32 43.01
N GLN A 286 29.61 4.40 42.98
CA GLN A 286 28.76 4.07 44.13
C GLN A 286 29.54 3.51 45.33
N VAL A 287 30.52 2.64 45.10
CA VAL A 287 31.38 2.08 46.16
C VAL A 287 32.29 3.16 46.75
N GLU A 288 32.76 4.12 45.95
CA GLU A 288 33.54 5.28 46.40
C GLU A 288 32.69 6.27 47.21
N GLU A 289 31.45 6.55 46.80
CA GLU A 289 30.48 7.33 47.57
C GLU A 289 30.18 6.67 48.93
N VAL A 290 29.85 5.38 48.95
CA VAL A 290 29.59 4.63 50.19
C VAL A 290 30.84 4.57 51.07
N GLY A 291 32.02 4.30 50.50
CA GLY A 291 33.29 4.31 51.25
C GLY A 291 33.61 5.67 51.86
N SER A 292 33.35 6.76 51.13
CA SER A 292 33.52 8.13 51.61
C SER A 292 32.54 8.46 52.75
N LEU A 293 31.28 8.03 52.65
CA LEU A 293 30.28 8.16 53.71
C LEU A 293 30.67 7.36 54.96
N LEU A 294 31.15 6.12 54.80
CA LEU A 294 31.62 5.27 55.90
C LEU A 294 32.81 5.91 56.64
N ILE A 295 33.78 6.46 55.90
CA ILE A 295 34.91 7.19 56.50
C ILE A 295 34.42 8.45 57.22
N ALA A 296 33.47 9.20 56.65
CA ALA A 296 32.90 10.38 57.30
C ALA A 296 32.14 10.03 58.59
N VAL A 297 31.34 8.96 58.58
CA VAL A 297 30.67 8.43 59.77
C VAL A 297 31.71 8.02 60.82
N ARG A 298 32.76 7.28 60.44
CA ARG A 298 33.82 6.87 61.37
C ARG A 298 34.52 8.08 62.01
N ASN A 299 34.94 9.04 61.20
CA ASN A 299 35.59 10.26 61.68
C ASN A 299 34.70 11.09 62.62
N LEU A 300 33.38 11.13 62.38
CA LEU A 300 32.42 11.79 63.26
C LEU A 300 32.15 10.98 64.54
N GLY A 301 32.08 9.65 64.45
CA GLY A 301 31.91 8.76 65.61
C GLY A 301 33.11 8.81 66.55
N GLU A 302 34.33 8.88 66.02
CA GLU A 302 35.57 9.11 66.78
C GLU A 302 35.54 10.46 67.52
N GLN A 303 34.91 11.50 66.96
CA GLN A 303 34.73 12.81 67.61
C GLN A 303 33.56 12.86 68.60
N CYS A 304 32.52 12.05 68.36
CA CYS A 304 31.26 12.04 69.11
C CYS A 304 31.15 10.82 70.05
N TYR A 305 32.27 10.31 70.54
CA TYR A 305 32.32 9.07 71.31
C TYR A 305 31.63 9.18 72.67
N LEU A 306 30.60 8.34 72.91
CA LEU A 306 29.98 8.17 74.23
C LEU A 306 30.44 6.86 74.90
N PRO A 307 30.89 6.88 76.17
CA PRO A 307 31.46 5.70 76.84
C PRO A 307 30.54 4.47 76.98
N HIS A 308 29.22 4.61 76.81
CA HIS A 308 28.27 3.50 76.94
C HIS A 308 28.11 2.63 75.68
N TYR A 309 28.65 3.04 74.53
CA TYR A 309 28.56 2.27 73.28
C TYR A 309 29.68 1.23 73.08
N GLY A 310 30.64 1.12 74.00
CA GLY A 310 31.71 0.11 73.96
C GLY A 310 32.99 0.58 73.27
N LEU A 311 33.90 -0.35 72.95
CA LEU A 311 35.21 -0.02 72.37
C LEU A 311 35.09 0.35 70.89
N LEU A 312 35.63 1.52 70.54
CA LEU A 312 35.52 2.20 69.24
C LEU A 312 35.95 1.38 68.00
N GLU A 313 36.68 0.28 68.17
CA GLU A 313 37.11 -0.62 67.09
C GLU A 313 36.08 -1.73 66.76
N GLU A 314 35.11 -1.99 67.63
CA GLU A 314 34.12 -3.09 67.50
C GLU A 314 32.67 -2.61 67.25
N ILE A 315 32.42 -1.29 67.27
CA ILE A 315 31.09 -0.69 67.07
C ILE A 315 30.68 -0.79 65.58
N ASP A 316 29.47 -1.30 65.30
CA ASP A 316 28.93 -1.33 63.94
C ASP A 316 28.60 0.08 63.42
N VAL A 317 28.62 0.26 62.11
CA VAL A 317 28.38 1.55 61.45
C VAL A 317 27.02 2.13 61.82
N LEU A 318 25.98 1.29 61.95
CA LEU A 318 24.64 1.75 62.30
C LEU A 318 24.57 2.25 63.76
N ASP A 319 25.14 1.49 64.69
CA ASP A 319 25.24 1.87 66.10
C ASP A 319 26.08 3.15 66.28
N MET A 320 27.12 3.33 65.46
CA MET A 320 27.94 4.55 65.43
C MET A 320 27.15 5.77 64.93
N ILE A 321 26.23 5.61 63.97
CA ILE A 321 25.33 6.68 63.53
C ILE A 321 24.32 7.04 64.63
N ASP A 322 23.74 6.06 65.32
CA ASP A 322 22.83 6.32 66.43
C ASP A 322 23.55 6.97 67.63
N MET A 323 24.82 6.61 67.91
CA MET A 323 25.68 7.31 68.87
C MET A 323 25.94 8.77 68.47
N ILE A 324 26.31 9.05 67.20
CA ILE A 324 26.50 10.42 66.70
C ILE A 324 25.19 11.22 66.86
N LYS A 325 24.05 10.61 66.57
CA LYS A 325 22.72 11.22 66.73
C LYS A 325 22.38 11.50 68.20
N GLU A 326 22.67 10.59 69.13
CA GLU A 326 22.52 10.82 70.57
C GLU A 326 23.43 11.96 71.05
N HIS A 327 24.69 12.00 70.59
CA HIS A 327 25.64 13.08 70.89
C HIS A 327 25.13 14.44 70.40
N LEU A 328 24.67 14.52 69.15
CA LEU A 328 24.16 15.76 68.55
C LEU A 328 22.88 16.25 69.23
N LEU A 329 21.97 15.34 69.59
CA LEU A 329 20.81 15.67 70.42
C LEU A 329 21.25 16.20 71.78
N GLY A 330 22.22 15.54 72.44
CA GLY A 330 22.81 16.00 73.70
C GLY A 330 23.45 17.39 73.62
N ILE A 331 24.16 17.72 72.53
CA ILE A 331 24.71 19.06 72.30
C ILE A 331 23.59 20.08 72.12
N ALA A 332 22.57 19.80 71.31
CA ALA A 332 21.44 20.72 71.09
C ALA A 332 20.68 21.01 72.39
N ASP A 333 20.40 19.95 73.16
CA ASP A 333 19.81 20.00 74.49
C ASP A 333 20.66 20.84 75.49
N MET A 334 21.98 20.74 75.39
CA MET A 334 22.92 21.50 76.21
C MET A 334 23.01 22.97 75.75
N GLU A 335 22.93 23.25 74.45
CA GLU A 335 22.88 24.61 73.90
C GLU A 335 21.58 25.32 74.29
N GLU A 336 20.44 24.62 74.25
CA GLU A 336 19.16 25.13 74.78
C GLU A 336 19.27 25.42 76.30
N ARG A 337 19.89 24.53 77.07
CA ARG A 337 20.14 24.78 78.51
C ARG A 337 21.14 25.91 78.76
N VAL A 338 22.15 26.10 77.92
CA VAL A 338 23.14 27.19 78.05
C VAL A 338 22.56 28.53 77.62
N THR A 339 21.71 28.60 76.59
CA THR A 339 21.03 29.85 76.21
C THR A 339 20.13 30.36 77.33
N LEU A 340 19.37 29.48 78.00
CA LEU A 340 18.60 29.80 79.21
C LEU A 340 19.47 30.29 80.40
N LEU A 341 20.71 29.79 80.52
CA LEU A 341 21.66 30.23 81.56
C LEU A 341 22.36 31.56 81.20
N VAL A 342 22.64 31.82 79.92
CA VAL A 342 23.22 33.11 79.47
C VAL A 342 22.21 34.25 79.60
N GLU A 343 20.91 33.97 79.41
CA GLU A 343 19.82 34.89 79.78
C GLU A 343 19.78 35.18 81.29
N SER A 344 20.29 34.27 82.13
CA SER A 344 20.35 34.40 83.58
C SER A 344 21.60 35.16 84.07
N ASP A 345 22.79 34.81 83.58
CA ASP A 345 24.08 35.38 84.06
C ASP A 345 24.37 36.80 83.52
N SER A 346 23.69 37.22 82.44
CA SER A 346 23.81 38.58 81.88
C SER A 346 23.37 39.71 82.83
N GLN A 347 22.85 39.40 84.02
CA GLN A 347 22.44 40.38 85.02
C GLN A 347 23.52 40.75 86.06
N CYS A 348 24.64 40.00 86.15
CA CYS A 348 25.54 40.07 87.31
C CYS A 348 27.05 40.18 86.98
N THR A 349 27.51 41.28 86.38
CA THR A 349 28.88 41.82 86.63
C THR A 349 29.05 43.28 86.14
N LEU A 350 28.89 44.24 87.05
CA LEU A 350 29.17 45.67 86.82
C LEU A 350 30.23 46.18 87.82
N HIS A 351 31.53 46.05 87.51
CA HIS A 351 32.60 46.97 87.96
C HIS A 351 33.97 46.61 87.33
N GLY A 352 34.69 47.62 86.79
CA GLY A 352 36.05 47.47 86.26
C GLY A 352 36.25 48.20 84.92
N GLN A 353 37.08 49.23 84.89
CA GLN A 353 37.11 50.23 83.81
C GLN A 353 38.50 50.38 83.16
N LYS A 354 38.55 50.13 81.83
CA LYS A 354 39.28 50.83 80.72
C LYS A 354 40.71 51.40 80.92
N CYS A 355 41.61 51.52 79.93
CA CYS A 355 41.77 51.05 78.52
C CYS A 355 43.17 51.50 77.99
N ASP A 356 43.44 51.26 76.69
CA ASP A 356 44.46 51.86 75.79
C ASP A 356 45.91 51.32 75.90
N ASN A 357 46.70 51.10 74.82
CA ASN A 357 46.58 51.23 73.34
C ASN A 357 47.62 50.25 72.70
N GLY A 358 47.70 49.84 71.42
CA GLY A 358 46.91 50.05 70.20
C GLY A 358 47.78 50.01 68.90
N ARG A 359 47.21 49.66 67.72
CA ARG A 359 47.82 49.62 66.33
C ARG A 359 48.80 48.46 66.02
N MET A 360 49.05 47.99 64.78
CA MET A 360 48.38 48.12 63.45
C MET A 360 48.88 47.03 62.46
N PHE A 361 48.03 46.66 61.48
CA PHE A 361 48.27 46.12 60.11
C PHE A 361 49.62 45.50 59.67
N ARG A 362 49.54 44.39 58.90
CA ARG A 362 49.77 44.40 57.42
C ARG A 362 49.25 43.16 56.68
N ASN A 363 49.01 43.35 55.38
CA ASN A 363 48.44 42.38 54.42
C ASN A 363 49.52 41.57 53.68
N ASN A 364 49.08 40.49 53.00
CA ASN A 364 49.40 40.05 51.61
C ASN A 364 49.55 38.51 51.52
N SER A 365 49.28 37.81 50.41
CA SER A 365 48.33 37.98 49.28
C SER A 365 48.50 36.79 48.31
N LEU A 366 47.40 36.24 47.77
CA LEU A 366 47.28 35.52 46.47
C LEU A 366 48.30 34.41 46.08
N THR A 367 47.80 33.22 45.75
CA THR A 367 48.02 32.65 44.40
C THR A 367 46.90 31.67 43.98
N PHE A 368 46.40 31.82 42.75
CA PHE A 368 45.55 30.84 42.04
C PHE A 368 46.43 29.82 41.30
N ILE A 369 46.06 28.53 41.29
CA ILE A 369 46.33 27.65 40.13
C ILE A 369 45.09 26.77 39.86
N VAL A 370 44.59 26.85 38.62
CA VAL A 370 43.55 25.97 38.07
C VAL A 370 44.23 24.87 37.26
N LYS A 371 43.77 23.62 37.38
CA LYS A 371 43.95 22.59 36.33
C LYS A 371 42.84 21.54 36.39
N LEU A 372 42.07 21.46 35.32
CA LEU A 372 41.17 20.35 34.96
C LEU A 372 41.85 19.50 33.84
N PRO A 373 41.35 18.29 33.53
CA PRO A 373 42.18 17.21 33.00
C PRO A 373 42.26 17.12 31.47
N ILE A 374 43.12 16.19 31.02
CA ILE A 374 43.02 15.44 29.75
C ILE A 374 42.93 13.97 30.16
#